data_AF-A0A4R1I4P6-F1
#
_entry.id   AF-A0A4R1I4P6-F1
#
_cell.length_a   1.000
_cell.length_b   1.000
_cell.length_c   1.000
_cell.angle_alpha   90.00
_cell.angle_beta   90.00
_cell.angle_gamma   90.00
#
_symmetry.space_group_name_H-M   'P 1'
#
loop_
_entity.id
_entity.type
_entity.pdbx_description
1 polymer ?
#
loop_
_entity_poly.entity_id
_entity_poly.type
_entity_poly.pdbx_seq_one_letter_code
_entity_poly.pdbx_strand_id
1 'polypeptide(L)'
;MLSLTDMWKAAGEPETKRPAEWLRQDSTKDFIEIVMVSNVGQNHISTRRGNNGGTFAHWQIGLAYAKYLSPEFHMWCNEVVRERPGRTFRENRERFVEGEDFATLNQPDEIRTLGFTRPQGGTPATVIHHASRLSEAREAAHR
;
A
#
# COMPACT_ATOMS: atom_id res chain seq x y z
N MET A 1 -3.85 -13.23 2.66
CA MET A 1 -3.68 -12.63 4.00
C MET A 1 -2.60 -11.56 3.93
N LEU A 2 -2.78 -10.42 4.60
CA LEU A 2 -1.80 -9.35 4.76
C LEU A 2 -1.10 -9.48 6.11
N SER A 3 0.18 -9.15 6.19
CA SER A 3 0.94 -9.16 7.43
C SER A 3 0.76 -7.83 8.18
N LEU A 4 -0.04 -7.83 9.25
CA LEU A 4 -0.20 -6.65 10.10
C LEU A 4 1.12 -6.28 10.78
N THR A 5 1.95 -7.27 11.10
CA THR A 5 3.29 -7.02 11.66
C THR A 5 4.18 -6.26 10.69
N ASP A 6 4.18 -6.61 9.40
CA ASP A 6 5.00 -5.88 8.42
C ASP A 6 4.43 -4.49 8.13
N MET A 7 3.10 -4.33 8.15
CA MET A 7 2.45 -3.02 8.05
C MET A 7 2.82 -2.11 9.23
N TRP A 8 2.83 -2.64 10.45
CA TRP A 8 3.27 -1.93 11.65
C TRP A 8 4.74 -1.50 11.56
N LYS A 9 5.61 -2.39 11.07
CA LYS A 9 7.03 -2.08 10.83
C LYS A 9 7.20 -1.00 9.77
N ALA A 10 6.49 -1.11 8.65
CA ALA A 10 6.52 -0.12 7.56
C ALA A 10 6.02 1.26 8.01
N ALA A 11 5.08 1.30 8.98
CA ALA A 11 4.58 2.53 9.58
C ALA A 11 5.48 3.11 10.69
N GLY A 12 6.70 2.59 10.85
CA GLY A 12 7.69 3.10 11.81
C GLY A 12 7.54 2.55 13.23
N GLU A 13 6.95 1.37 13.38
CA GLU A 13 6.85 0.65 14.66
C GLU A 13 6.25 1.46 15.84
N PRO A 14 5.15 2.22 15.65
CA PRO A 14 4.53 2.97 16.75
C PRO A 14 4.17 2.05 17.92
N GLU A 15 4.69 2.37 19.12
CA GLU A 15 4.62 1.49 20.30
C GLU A 15 3.17 1.18 20.72
N THR A 16 2.30 2.18 20.64
CA THR A 16 0.89 2.09 21.06
C THR A 16 -0.03 1.47 20.01
N LYS A 17 0.47 1.22 18.79
CA LYS A 17 -0.35 0.74 17.66
C LYS A 17 0.05 -0.65 17.17
N ARG A 18 0.70 -1.45 18.01
CA ARG A 18 1.02 -2.85 17.68
C ARG A 18 -0.24 -3.63 17.28
N PRO A 19 -0.14 -4.64 16.38
CA PRO A 19 -1.31 -5.40 15.95
C PRO A 19 -2.10 -6.01 17.11
N ALA A 20 -1.40 -6.53 18.13
CA ALA A 20 -2.04 -7.11 19.30
C ALA A 20 -2.86 -6.09 20.12
N GLU A 21 -2.41 -4.84 20.22
CA GLU A 21 -3.15 -3.79 20.95
C GLU A 21 -4.39 -3.36 20.17
N TRP A 22 -4.26 -3.20 18.86
CA TRP A 22 -5.41 -2.86 18.01
C TRP A 22 -6.48 -3.95 18.03
N LEU A 23 -6.09 -5.22 17.90
CA LEU A 23 -7.01 -6.37 17.92
C LEU A 23 -7.75 -6.57 19.24
N ARG A 24 -7.30 -5.95 20.34
CA ARG A 24 -7.98 -6.01 21.65
C ARG A 24 -9.09 -4.98 21.81
N GLN A 25 -9.12 -3.93 20.99
CA GLN A 25 -10.13 -2.87 21.07
C GLN A 25 -11.51 -3.43 20.69
N ASP A 26 -12.54 -3.05 21.46
CA ASP A 26 -13.89 -3.59 21.24
C ASP A 26 -14.45 -3.21 19.86
N SER A 27 -14.25 -1.95 19.44
CA SER A 27 -14.61 -1.50 18.09
C SER A 27 -13.94 -2.30 16.96
N THR A 28 -12.74 -2.83 17.21
CA THR A 28 -12.01 -3.66 16.24
C THR A 28 -12.59 -5.08 16.20
N LYS A 29 -12.98 -5.63 17.36
CA LYS A 29 -13.67 -6.94 17.43
C LYS A 29 -15.00 -6.88 16.68
N ASP A 30 -15.80 -5.83 16.92
CA ASP A 30 -17.09 -5.61 16.24
C ASP A 30 -16.90 -5.54 14.72
N PHE A 31 -15.89 -4.80 14.26
CA PHE A 31 -15.57 -4.71 12.84
C PHE A 31 -15.15 -6.07 12.25
N ILE A 32 -14.31 -6.83 12.96
CA ILE A 32 -13.87 -8.16 12.51
C ILE A 32 -15.05 -9.13 12.40
N GLU A 33 -15.99 -9.08 13.34
CA GLU A 33 -17.21 -9.90 13.30
C GLU A 33 -18.01 -9.62 12.02
N ILE A 34 -18.21 -8.35 11.67
CA ILE A 34 -18.89 -7.95 10.42
C ILE A 34 -18.14 -8.49 9.18
N VAL A 35 -16.81 -8.41 9.16
CA VAL A 35 -16.00 -8.96 8.06
C VAL A 35 -16.15 -10.47 7.97
N MET A 36 -16.17 -11.18 9.10
CA MET A 36 -16.35 -12.64 9.16
C MET A 36 -17.71 -13.08 8.61
N VAL A 37 -18.78 -12.39 9.01
CA VAL A 37 -20.15 -12.66 8.51
C VAL A 37 -20.23 -12.42 7.00
N SER A 38 -19.50 -11.43 6.48
CA SER A 38 -19.51 -11.10 5.05
C SER A 38 -18.61 -12.02 4.19
N ASN A 39 -17.72 -12.80 4.81
CA ASN A 39 -16.71 -13.63 4.14
C ASN A 39 -16.62 -15.05 4.74
N VAL A 40 -17.77 -15.65 5.04
CA VAL A 40 -17.87 -16.98 5.67
C VAL A 40 -17.01 -18.02 4.93
N GLY A 41 -16.29 -18.85 5.68
CA GLY A 41 -15.44 -19.91 5.14
C GLY A 41 -14.02 -19.47 4.76
N GLN A 42 -13.69 -18.18 4.88
CA GLN A 42 -12.34 -17.68 4.66
C GLN A 42 -11.50 -17.61 5.96
N ASN A 43 -10.18 -17.51 5.80
CA ASN A 43 -9.27 -17.22 6.90
C ASN A 43 -9.26 -15.72 7.20
N HIS A 44 -9.50 -15.34 8.46
CA HIS A 44 -9.68 -13.93 8.84
C HIS A 44 -8.51 -13.37 9.63
N ILE A 45 -8.02 -14.10 10.62
CA ILE A 45 -6.83 -13.76 11.41
C ILE A 45 -6.05 -15.03 11.67
N SER A 46 -4.73 -14.97 11.56
CA SER A 46 -3.82 -16.04 11.91
C SER A 46 -2.58 -15.45 12.59
N THR A 47 -2.06 -16.13 13.59
CA THR A 47 -0.80 -15.76 14.25
C THR A 47 0.21 -16.89 14.11
N ARG A 48 1.44 -16.55 13.74
CA ARG A 48 2.55 -17.49 13.65
C ARG A 48 3.67 -17.06 14.60
N ARG A 49 4.29 -18.01 15.30
CA ARG A 49 5.48 -17.78 16.14
C ARG A 49 6.76 -18.21 15.39
N GLY A 50 7.92 -17.66 15.75
CA GLY A 50 9.24 -17.98 15.17
C GLY A 50 9.80 -16.92 14.22
N ASN A 51 10.88 -17.24 13.48
CA ASN A 51 11.63 -16.28 12.64
C ASN A 51 10.81 -15.58 11.54
N ASN A 52 9.70 -16.19 11.10
CA ASN A 52 8.73 -15.59 10.17
C ASN A 52 7.35 -15.47 10.84
N GLY A 53 7.36 -15.25 12.15
CA GLY A 53 6.18 -15.04 12.96
C GLY A 53 5.58 -13.65 12.75
N GLY A 54 4.28 -13.55 12.98
CA GLY A 54 3.54 -12.33 12.77
C GLY A 54 2.04 -12.55 12.86
N THR A 55 1.31 -11.44 12.84
CA THR A 55 -0.14 -11.44 12.75
C THR A 55 -0.54 -11.21 11.30
N PHE A 56 -1.27 -12.15 10.74
CA PHE A 56 -1.77 -12.12 9.37
C PHE A 56 -3.29 -11.95 9.39
N ALA A 57 -3.83 -11.11 8.52
CA ALA A 57 -5.25 -10.82 8.47
C ALA A 57 -5.83 -10.84 7.05
N HIS A 58 -7.15 -11.00 6.95
CA HIS A 58 -7.89 -10.78 5.70
C HIS A 58 -7.67 -9.35 5.20
N TRP A 59 -7.73 -9.12 3.87
CA TRP A 59 -7.33 -7.84 3.28
C TRP A 59 -8.17 -6.65 3.79
N GLN A 60 -9.46 -6.84 4.04
CA GLN A 60 -10.32 -5.81 4.63
C GLN A 60 -9.87 -5.42 6.04
N ILE A 61 -9.44 -6.40 6.84
CA ILE A 61 -8.89 -6.17 8.18
C ILE A 61 -7.54 -5.47 8.07
N GLY A 62 -6.71 -5.85 7.10
CA GLY A 62 -5.45 -5.16 6.82
C GLY A 62 -5.65 -3.70 6.41
N LEU A 63 -6.62 -3.38 5.55
CA LEU A 63 -6.91 -1.99 5.17
C LEU A 63 -7.42 -1.15 6.36
N ALA A 64 -8.27 -1.73 7.21
CA ALA A 64 -8.71 -1.07 8.44
C ALA A 64 -7.52 -0.82 9.39
N TYR A 65 -6.59 -1.78 9.49
CA TYR A 65 -5.37 -1.58 10.25
C TYR A 65 -4.46 -0.50 9.65
N ALA A 66 -4.34 -0.43 8.32
CA ALA A 66 -3.61 0.65 7.65
C ALA A 66 -4.17 2.03 8.05
N LYS A 67 -5.51 2.17 8.09
CA LYS A 67 -6.19 3.39 8.52
C LYS A 67 -5.90 3.73 9.98
N TYR A 68 -5.89 2.72 10.84
CA TYR A 68 -5.55 2.89 12.25
C TYR A 68 -4.09 3.34 12.43
N LEU A 69 -3.16 2.84 11.62
CA LEU A 69 -1.76 3.26 11.62
C LEU A 69 -1.62 4.71 11.16
N SER A 70 -2.09 5.05 9.97
CA SER A 70 -2.06 6.41 9.40
C SER A 70 -3.09 6.57 8.25
N PRO A 71 -3.81 7.70 8.17
CA PRO A 71 -4.67 8.01 7.02
C PRO A 71 -3.93 8.00 5.67
N GLU A 72 -2.70 8.49 5.62
CA GLU A 72 -1.85 8.53 4.43
C GLU A 72 -1.47 7.11 3.97
N PHE A 73 -1.10 6.25 4.92
CA PHE A 73 -0.78 4.85 4.64
C PHE A 73 -2.00 4.07 4.13
N HIS A 74 -3.19 4.40 4.63
CA HIS A 74 -4.45 3.87 4.13
C HIS A 74 -4.78 4.37 2.72
N MET A 75 -4.58 5.65 2.42
CA MET A 75 -4.78 6.20 1.08
C MET A 75 -3.85 5.56 0.06
N TRP A 76 -2.58 5.35 0.42
CA TRP A 76 -1.65 4.60 -0.44
C TRP A 76 -2.11 3.16 -0.69
N CYS A 77 -2.51 2.43 0.37
CA CYS A 77 -3.07 1.09 0.21
C CYS A 77 -4.32 1.09 -0.69
N ASN A 78 -5.19 2.10 -0.55
CA ASN A 78 -6.39 2.26 -1.35
C ASN A 78 -6.05 2.55 -2.81
N GLU A 79 -5.05 3.37 -3.11
CA GLU A 79 -4.60 3.58 -4.50
C GLU A 79 -4.02 2.29 -5.08
N VAL A 80 -3.24 1.51 -4.33
CA VAL A 80 -2.76 0.19 -4.79
C VAL A 80 -3.92 -0.79 -5.06
N VAL A 81 -4.95 -0.80 -4.21
CA VAL A 81 -6.14 -1.65 -4.37
C VAL A 81 -7.06 -1.14 -5.49
N ARG A 82 -7.20 0.17 -5.65
CA ARG A 82 -8.03 0.84 -6.65
C ARG A 82 -7.41 0.78 -8.03
N GLU A 83 -6.09 0.97 -8.13
CA GLU A 83 -5.33 0.81 -9.37
C GLU A 83 -5.27 -0.68 -9.78
N ARG A 84 -5.57 -1.64 -8.89
CA ARG A 84 -5.50 -3.09 -9.18
C ARG A 84 -6.58 -3.91 -8.45
N PRO A 85 -7.84 -3.92 -8.92
CA PRO A 85 -8.86 -4.81 -8.38
C PRO A 85 -8.54 -6.27 -8.73
N GLY A 86 -7.94 -7.02 -7.80
CA GLY A 86 -8.08 -8.49 -7.76
C GLY A 86 -6.84 -9.39 -7.78
N ARG A 87 -5.58 -8.91 -7.72
CA ARG A 87 -4.39 -9.80 -7.67
C ARG A 87 -3.21 -9.16 -6.91
N THR A 88 -2.45 -9.94 -6.13
CA THR A 88 -1.41 -9.37 -5.27
C THR A 88 -0.24 -8.75 -6.05
N PHE A 89 0.39 -7.70 -5.50
CA PHE A 89 1.49 -6.94 -6.13
C PHE A 89 2.68 -7.79 -6.57
N ARG A 90 2.96 -8.88 -5.84
CA ARG A 90 4.07 -9.80 -6.09
C ARG A 90 3.86 -10.68 -7.33
N GLU A 91 2.61 -10.97 -7.68
CA GLU A 91 2.23 -11.94 -8.72
C GLU A 91 2.06 -11.31 -10.11
N ASN A 92 2.01 -9.98 -10.19
CA ASN A 92 1.72 -9.26 -11.45
C ASN A 92 2.90 -8.44 -11.99
N ARG A 93 4.06 -8.41 -11.32
CA ARG A 93 5.21 -7.56 -11.70
C ARG A 93 5.66 -7.72 -13.17
N GLU A 94 5.47 -8.91 -13.73
CA GLU A 94 5.88 -9.28 -15.10
C GLU A 94 4.79 -9.01 -16.16
N ARG A 95 3.59 -8.57 -15.77
CA ARG A 95 2.44 -8.35 -16.68
C ARG A 95 2.24 -6.88 -17.06
N PHE A 96 3.08 -5.99 -16.55
CA PHE A 96 3.00 -4.57 -16.85
C PHE A 96 3.91 -4.27 -18.05
N VAL A 97 3.40 -3.56 -19.05
CA VAL A 97 4.17 -3.14 -20.22
C VAL A 97 4.70 -1.73 -20.00
N GLU A 98 6.03 -1.58 -20.07
CA GLU A 98 6.69 -0.28 -19.95
C GLU A 98 6.33 0.61 -21.14
N GLY A 99 5.85 1.82 -20.86
CA GLY A 99 5.33 2.77 -21.84
C GLY A 99 3.80 2.76 -21.99
N GLU A 100 3.12 1.68 -21.58
CA GLU A 100 1.65 1.58 -21.64
C GLU A 100 1.00 1.68 -20.25
N ASP A 101 1.39 0.82 -19.31
CA ASP A 101 0.80 0.78 -17.95
C ASP A 101 1.57 1.67 -16.97
N PHE A 102 2.89 1.74 -17.16
CA PHE A 102 3.79 2.55 -16.36
C PHE A 102 4.93 3.03 -17.25
N ALA A 103 5.47 4.20 -16.96
CA ALA A 103 6.71 4.65 -17.57
C ALA A 103 7.75 4.89 -16.50
N THR A 104 8.97 4.46 -16.82
CA THR A 104 10.16 4.70 -16.02
C THR A 104 10.82 5.98 -16.51
N LEU A 105 10.87 6.99 -15.65
CA LEU A 105 11.64 8.20 -15.88
C LEU A 105 12.99 8.04 -15.20
N ASN A 106 14.08 8.02 -15.98
CA ASN A 106 15.45 7.96 -15.47
C ASN A 106 16.31 9.14 -15.93
N GLN A 107 15.75 10.06 -16.72
CA GLN A 107 16.44 11.26 -17.19
C GLN A 107 16.31 12.39 -16.15
N PRO A 108 17.42 12.83 -15.53
CA PRO A 108 17.36 13.77 -14.41
C PRO A 108 16.68 15.10 -14.74
N ASP A 109 16.85 15.62 -15.95
CA ASP A 109 16.28 16.90 -16.35
C ASP A 109 14.77 16.81 -16.61
N GLU A 110 14.31 15.68 -17.14
CA GLU A 110 12.87 15.43 -17.34
C GLU A 110 12.14 15.30 -15.99
N ILE A 111 12.74 14.59 -15.04
CA ILE A 111 12.19 14.44 -13.69
C ILE A 111 12.09 15.80 -12.97
N ARG A 112 13.04 16.71 -13.21
CA ARG A 112 13.01 18.09 -12.69
C ARG A 112 11.88 18.90 -13.32
N THR A 113 11.77 18.88 -14.64
CA THR A 113 10.76 19.63 -15.40
C THR A 113 9.34 19.22 -15.02
N LEU A 114 9.11 17.94 -14.74
CA LEU A 114 7.81 17.42 -14.31
C LEU A 114 7.53 17.62 -12.80
N GLY A 115 8.44 18.23 -12.05
CA GLY A 115 8.25 18.58 -10.65
C GLY A 115 8.30 17.39 -9.68
N PHE A 116 8.75 16.22 -10.12
CA PHE A 116 8.89 15.06 -9.25
C PHE A 116 10.06 15.28 -8.28
N THR A 117 9.72 15.61 -7.04
CA THR A 117 10.70 15.84 -5.97
C THR A 117 10.52 14.82 -4.87
N ARG A 118 11.64 14.42 -4.25
CA ARG A 118 11.57 13.58 -3.07
C ARG A 118 11.00 14.41 -1.91
N PRO A 119 10.26 13.79 -0.96
CA PRO A 119 9.80 14.48 0.25
C PRO A 119 10.92 15.15 1.05
N GLN A 120 12.16 14.65 0.91
CA GLN A 120 13.37 15.15 1.56
C GLN A 120 14.09 16.26 0.75
N GLY A 121 13.52 16.70 -0.36
CA GLY A 121 14.16 17.56 -1.35
C GLY A 121 15.06 16.80 -2.35
N GLY A 122 15.29 17.41 -3.51
CA GLY A 122 16.12 16.85 -4.59
C GLY A 122 15.38 15.93 -5.58
N THR A 123 16.00 15.75 -6.74
CA THR A 123 15.43 14.99 -7.87
C THR A 123 15.72 13.49 -7.71
N PRO A 124 14.72 12.61 -7.77
CA PRO A 124 14.95 11.17 -7.78
C PRO A 124 15.69 10.73 -9.05
N ALA A 125 16.59 9.75 -8.90
CA ALA A 125 17.34 9.17 -10.02
C ALA A 125 16.46 8.32 -10.95
N THR A 126 15.35 7.78 -10.44
CA THR A 126 14.37 7.04 -11.23
C THR A 126 12.97 7.16 -10.61
N VAL A 127 11.94 7.29 -11.44
CA VAL A 127 10.53 7.37 -11.03
C VAL A 127 9.69 6.44 -11.88
N ILE A 128 8.85 5.62 -11.26
CA ILE A 128 7.87 4.77 -11.95
C ILE A 128 6.50 5.37 -11.68
N HIS A 129 5.83 5.82 -12.74
CA HIS A 129 4.48 6.39 -12.66
C HIS A 129 3.61 5.82 -13.76
N HIS A 130 2.29 5.93 -13.58
CA HIS A 130 1.33 5.59 -14.62
C HIS A 130 1.61 6.38 -15.91
N ALA A 131 1.68 5.70 -17.06
CA ALA A 131 2.14 6.30 -18.31
C ALA A 131 1.27 7.49 -18.75
N SER A 132 -0.05 7.43 -18.52
CA SER A 132 -0.96 8.54 -18.89
C SER A 132 -0.73 9.80 -18.05
N ARG A 133 -0.51 9.67 -16.74
CA ARG A 133 -0.24 10.82 -15.84
C ARG A 133 1.09 11.48 -16.20
N LEU A 134 2.05 10.70 -16.72
CA LEU A 134 3.31 11.24 -17.21
C LEU A 134 3.17 11.97 -18.54
N SER A 135 2.31 11.49 -19.45
CA SER A 135 1.97 12.19 -20.69
C SER A 135 1.31 13.55 -20.41
N GLU A 136 0.32 13.57 -19.53
CA GLU A 136 -0.39 14.79 -19.11
C GLU A 136 0.57 15.79 -18.45
N ALA A 137 1.46 15.32 -17.58
CA ALA A 137 2.46 16.17 -16.93
C ALA A 137 3.48 16.74 -17.94
N ARG A 138 3.90 15.96 -18.95
CA ARG A 138 4.78 16.43 -20.04
C ARG A 138 4.11 17.51 -20.87
N GLU A 139 2.86 17.31 -21.27
CA GLU A 139 2.10 18.31 -22.03
C GLU A 139 1.87 19.60 -21.23
N ALA A 140 1.62 19.48 -19.92
CA ALA A 140 1.45 20.63 -19.03
C ALA A 140 2.76 21.43 -18.83
N ALA A 141 3.91 20.77 -18.83
CA ALA A 141 5.22 21.40 -18.65
C ALA A 141 5.76 22.10 -19.91
N HIS A 142 5.21 21.80 -21.08
CA HIS A 142 5.58 22.39 -22.36
C HIS A 142 4.64 23.52 -22.85
N ARG A 143 3.66 23.92 -22.03
CA ARG A 143 2.80 25.10 -22.24
C ARG A 143 3.34 26.29 -21.44
#